data_AF-A0A0A2F048-F1
#
_entry.id   AF-A0A0A2F048-F1
#
_cell.length_a   1.000
_cell.length_b   1.000
_cell.length_c   1.000
_cell.angle_alpha   90.00
_cell.angle_beta   90.00
_cell.angle_gamma   90.00
#
_symmetry.space_group_name_H-M   'P 1'
#
loop_
_entity.id
_entity.type
_entity.pdbx_description
1 polymer ?
#
loop_
_entity_poly.entity_id
_entity_poly.type
_entity_poly.pdbx_seq_one_letter_code
_entity_poly.pdbx_strand_id
1 'polypeptide(L)'
;MSSGVELWGKTVGLYLKFPHIDVNVFDIKLQEFFLLLRLDYTRQMAEEFLRFYHCKNTGFRTKVFHLGYSNATIDELGQHFKLSPTTLKRMFVEEFGLSPQKWMMQQKCRYIYNDILQQELTLQDIVKRYGFSSISYLCQFCRKNFGYTPQQIRKSNRLPAYEQH
;
A
#
# COMPACT_ATOMS: atom_id res chain seq x y z
N MET A 1 -1.05 29.89 2.36
CA MET A 1 -1.54 28.51 2.18
C MET A 1 -2.98 28.48 2.67
N SER A 2 -3.89 27.78 1.98
CA SER A 2 -5.27 27.65 2.49
C SER A 2 -5.24 27.05 3.90
N SER A 3 -6.02 27.63 4.82
CA SER A 3 -6.23 27.11 6.17
C SER A 3 -6.73 25.67 6.18
N GLY A 4 -7.46 25.24 5.14
CA GLY A 4 -7.96 23.88 4.98
C GLY A 4 -6.85 22.86 4.74
N VAL A 5 -5.92 23.15 3.83
CA VAL A 5 -4.78 22.24 3.53
C VAL A 5 -3.81 22.15 4.70
N GLU A 6 -3.60 23.26 5.42
CA GLU A 6 -2.76 23.27 6.61
C GLU A 6 -3.36 22.42 7.74
N LEU A 7 -4.68 22.54 7.96
CA LEU A 7 -5.40 21.73 8.94
C LEU A 7 -5.39 20.25 8.54
N TRP A 8 -5.63 19.94 7.27
CA TRP A 8 -5.52 18.59 6.73
C TRP A 8 -4.15 17.97 7.01
N GLY A 9 -3.06 18.70 6.72
CA GLY A 9 -1.70 18.23 6.98
C GLY A 9 -1.44 17.91 8.45
N LYS A 10 -1.95 18.73 9.38
CA LYS A 10 -1.88 18.45 10.82
C LYS A 10 -2.64 17.18 11.19
N THR A 11 -3.82 16.95 10.62
CA THR A 11 -4.58 15.72 10.87
C THR A 11 -3.87 14.48 10.34
N VAL A 12 -3.32 14.50 9.14
CA VAL A 12 -2.51 13.40 8.58
C VAL A 12 -1.29 13.12 9.47
N GLY A 13 -0.61 14.16 9.95
CA GLY A 13 0.51 14.02 10.87
C GLY A 13 0.13 13.38 12.21
N LEU A 14 -1.09 13.61 12.71
CA LEU A 14 -1.63 12.91 13.89
C LEU A 14 -1.91 11.45 13.58
N TYR A 15 -2.52 11.16 12.43
CA TYR A 15 -2.80 9.79 11.99
C TYR A 15 -1.51 8.96 11.91
N LEU A 16 -0.45 9.50 11.31
CA LEU A 16 0.84 8.80 11.19
C LEU A 16 1.50 8.39 12.53
N LYS A 17 1.06 8.94 13.66
CA LYS A 17 1.54 8.55 15.00
C LYS A 17 0.89 7.27 15.54
N PHE A 18 -0.21 6.82 14.94
CA PHE A 18 -0.88 5.60 15.36
C PHE A 18 -0.28 4.39 14.63
N PRO A 19 0.25 3.40 15.36
CA PRO A 19 1.01 2.28 14.77
C PRO A 19 0.19 1.34 13.87
N HIS A 20 -1.14 1.40 13.94
CA HIS A 20 -2.05 0.49 13.21
C HIS A 20 -3.20 1.23 12.52
N ILE A 21 -2.89 2.26 11.74
CA ILE A 21 -3.92 2.91 10.93
C ILE A 21 -4.38 2.04 9.78
N ASP A 22 -5.70 1.92 9.68
CA ASP A 22 -6.37 1.31 8.54
C ASP A 22 -6.03 2.09 7.25
N VAL A 23 -5.68 1.35 6.19
CA VAL A 23 -5.44 1.89 4.85
C VAL A 23 -6.61 2.75 4.37
N ASN A 24 -7.85 2.40 4.77
CA ASN A 24 -9.05 3.16 4.47
C ASN A 24 -8.99 4.62 4.94
N VAL A 25 -8.26 4.92 6.03
CA VAL A 25 -8.12 6.29 6.54
C VAL A 25 -7.31 7.14 5.56
N PHE A 26 -6.27 6.58 4.92
CA PHE A 26 -5.49 7.30 3.93
C PHE A 26 -6.29 7.58 2.67
N ASP A 27 -7.17 6.68 2.25
CA ASP A 27 -8.07 6.89 1.10
C ASP A 27 -9.06 8.03 1.39
N ILE A 28 -9.65 8.06 2.58
CA ILE A 28 -10.52 9.16 3.04
C ILE A 28 -9.73 10.48 3.07
N LYS A 29 -8.50 10.47 3.59
CA LYS A 29 -7.65 11.67 3.63
C LYS A 29 -7.25 12.15 2.25
N LEU A 30 -7.04 11.25 1.30
CA LEU A 30 -6.75 11.61 -0.08
C LEU A 30 -7.98 12.25 -0.75
N GLN A 31 -9.17 11.72 -0.52
CA GLN A 31 -10.42 12.30 -1.01
C GLN A 31 -10.67 13.70 -0.43
N GLU A 32 -10.47 13.86 0.88
CA GLU A 32 -10.56 15.16 1.57
C GLU A 32 -9.58 16.17 0.97
N PHE A 33 -8.33 15.76 0.71
CA PHE A 33 -7.32 16.61 0.09
C PHE A 33 -7.74 17.10 -1.30
N PHE A 34 -8.26 16.21 -2.16
CA PHE A 34 -8.74 16.59 -3.48
C PHE A 34 -9.96 17.53 -3.43
N LEU A 35 -10.82 17.40 -2.41
CA LEU A 35 -11.92 18.34 -2.19
C LEU A 35 -11.39 19.73 -1.79
N LEU A 36 -10.43 19.79 -0.86
CA LEU A 36 -9.78 21.05 -0.45
C LEU A 36 -9.08 21.74 -1.63
N LEU A 37 -8.40 20.96 -2.49
CA LEU A 37 -7.80 21.50 -3.71
C LEU A 37 -8.84 22.11 -4.67
N ARG A 38 -10.05 21.54 -4.76
CA ARG A 38 -11.13 22.09 -5.62
C ARG A 38 -11.81 23.32 -5.03
N LEU A 39 -11.90 23.41 -3.70
CA LEU A 39 -12.60 24.50 -3.02
C LEU A 39 -11.72 25.74 -2.87
N ASP A 40 -10.45 25.55 -2.53
CA ASP A 40 -9.58 26.66 -2.12
C ASP A 40 -8.57 27.09 -3.19
N TYR A 41 -8.42 26.31 -4.26
CA TYR A 41 -7.43 26.57 -5.31
C TYR A 41 -8.08 26.58 -6.69
N THR A 42 -7.59 27.48 -7.55
CA THR A 42 -7.98 27.47 -8.96
C THR A 42 -7.46 26.20 -9.63
N ARG A 43 -8.16 25.78 -10.69
CA ARG A 43 -7.76 24.61 -11.49
C ARG A 43 -6.30 24.67 -11.94
N GLN A 44 -5.83 25.85 -12.36
CA GLN A 44 -4.45 26.05 -12.81
C GLN A 44 -3.44 25.84 -11.68
N MET A 45 -3.69 26.38 -10.48
CA MET A 45 -2.82 26.21 -9.32
C MET A 45 -2.80 24.75 -8.84
N ALA A 46 -3.95 24.08 -8.87
CA ALA A 46 -4.04 22.66 -8.54
C ALA A 46 -3.26 21.79 -9.55
N GLU A 47 -3.38 22.06 -10.85
CA GLU A 47 -2.64 21.36 -11.91
C GLU A 47 -1.12 21.62 -11.81
N GLU A 48 -0.70 22.83 -11.46
CA GLU A 48 0.71 23.18 -11.26
C GLU A 48 1.30 22.50 -10.02
N PHE A 49 0.56 22.49 -8.91
CA PHE A 49 0.95 21.75 -7.70
C PHE A 49 1.03 20.24 -7.95
N LEU A 50 0.04 19.68 -8.65
CA LEU A 50 -0.01 18.25 -8.98
C LEU A 50 0.92 17.86 -10.13
N ARG A 51 1.56 18.81 -10.82
CA ARG A 51 2.45 18.57 -11.97
C ARG A 51 3.54 17.53 -11.68
N PHE A 52 4.09 17.54 -10.46
CA PHE A 52 5.12 16.61 -10.03
C PHE A 52 4.56 15.31 -9.39
N TYR A 53 3.27 15.30 -9.09
CA TYR A 53 2.52 14.14 -8.57
C TYR A 53 1.79 13.36 -9.66
N HIS A 54 1.58 13.98 -10.82
CA HIS A 54 1.17 13.27 -12.02
C HIS A 54 2.26 12.26 -12.35
N CYS A 55 1.87 10.99 -12.34
CA CYS A 55 2.70 9.91 -12.88
C CYS A 55 3.16 10.35 -14.27
N LYS A 56 4.46 10.23 -14.58
CA LYS A 56 4.99 10.44 -15.94
C LYS A 56 4.21 9.59 -16.94
N ASN A 57 3.70 8.45 -16.47
CA ASN A 57 2.70 7.64 -17.15
C ASN A 57 1.34 7.71 -16.44
N THR A 58 0.47 8.62 -16.90
CA THR A 58 -0.88 8.82 -16.35
C THR A 58 -1.64 7.49 -16.19
N GLY A 59 -2.08 7.21 -14.96
CA GLY A 59 -2.86 6.01 -14.63
C GLY A 59 -2.07 4.72 -14.50
N PHE A 60 -0.74 4.73 -14.71
CA PHE A 60 0.10 3.54 -14.48
C PHE A 60 0.07 3.13 -13.01
N ARG A 61 0.34 4.06 -12.08
CA ARG A 61 0.29 3.77 -10.63
C ARG A 61 -1.06 3.21 -10.21
N THR A 62 -2.15 3.90 -10.58
CA THR A 62 -3.52 3.50 -10.24
C THR A 62 -3.82 2.08 -10.73
N LYS A 63 -3.52 1.77 -12.01
CA LYS A 63 -3.73 0.44 -12.56
C LYS A 63 -2.84 -0.62 -11.89
N VAL A 64 -1.58 -0.32 -11.61
CA VAL A 64 -0.67 -1.22 -10.89
C VAL A 64 -1.17 -1.49 -9.47
N PHE A 65 -1.73 -0.50 -8.77
CA PHE A 65 -2.32 -0.71 -7.45
C PHE A 65 -3.56 -1.61 -7.50
N HIS A 66 -4.46 -1.40 -8.46
CA HIS A 66 -5.64 -2.26 -8.62
C HIS A 66 -5.26 -3.70 -8.96
N LEU A 67 -4.32 -3.91 -9.89
CA LEU A 67 -3.87 -5.25 -10.31
C LEU A 67 -2.97 -5.92 -9.26
N GLY A 68 -2.16 -5.13 -8.54
CA GLY A 68 -1.31 -5.63 -7.46
C GLY A 68 -2.10 -6.16 -6.26
N TYR A 69 -3.30 -5.63 -6.04
CA TYR A 69 -4.23 -6.14 -5.03
C TYR A 69 -4.81 -7.52 -5.40
N SER A 70 -4.95 -7.83 -6.70
CA SER A 70 -5.51 -9.10 -7.19
C SER A 70 -4.48 -10.22 -7.35
N ASN A 71 -3.32 -10.14 -6.68
CA ASN A 71 -2.22 -11.13 -6.79
C ASN A 71 -1.66 -11.31 -8.22
N ALA A 72 -1.82 -10.32 -9.08
CA ALA A 72 -1.39 -10.44 -10.47
C ALA A 72 0.11 -10.72 -10.61
N THR A 73 0.49 -11.55 -11.58
CA THR A 73 1.90 -11.78 -11.92
C THR A 73 2.47 -10.62 -12.74
N ILE A 74 3.80 -10.51 -12.82
CA ILE A 74 4.45 -9.45 -13.62
C ILE A 74 4.15 -9.64 -15.11
N ASP A 75 4.02 -10.89 -15.55
CA ASP A 75 3.65 -11.21 -16.92
C ASP A 75 2.21 -10.78 -17.21
N GLU A 76 1.28 -11.01 -16.27
CA GLU A 76 -0.09 -10.49 -16.36
C GLU A 76 -0.12 -8.96 -16.38
N LEU A 77 0.71 -8.28 -15.59
CA LEU A 77 0.86 -6.82 -15.67
C LEU A 77 1.35 -6.41 -17.07
N GLY A 78 2.40 -7.06 -17.59
CA GLY A 78 2.93 -6.78 -18.93
C GLY A 78 1.88 -6.94 -20.03
N GLN A 79 1.10 -8.01 -19.97
CA GLN A 79 -0.01 -8.27 -20.91
C GLN A 79 -1.13 -7.23 -20.77
N HIS A 80 -1.54 -6.91 -19.54
CA HIS A 80 -2.61 -5.95 -19.28
C HIS A 80 -2.24 -4.53 -19.74
N PHE A 81 -0.98 -4.14 -19.58
CA PHE A 81 -0.49 -2.86 -20.08
C PHE A 81 -0.07 -2.88 -21.56
N LYS A 82 -0.05 -4.06 -22.20
CA LYS A 82 0.50 -4.27 -23.56
C LYS A 82 1.93 -3.74 -23.70
N LEU A 83 2.74 -3.93 -22.65
CA LEU A 83 4.11 -3.44 -22.58
C LEU A 83 5.11 -4.59 -22.70
N SER A 84 6.24 -4.31 -23.35
CA SER A 84 7.39 -5.21 -23.27
C SER A 84 7.91 -5.29 -21.82
N PRO A 85 8.53 -6.40 -21.41
CA PRO A 85 9.14 -6.54 -20.08
C PRO A 85 10.16 -5.43 -19.77
N THR A 86 10.90 -4.97 -20.79
CA THR A 86 11.88 -3.90 -20.67
C THR A 86 11.21 -2.55 -20.38
N THR A 87 10.14 -2.23 -21.10
CA THR A 87 9.36 -1.00 -20.88
C THR A 87 8.71 -1.02 -19.51
N LEU A 88 8.13 -2.15 -19.11
CA LEU A 88 7.51 -2.32 -17.80
C LEU A 88 8.53 -2.11 -16.67
N LYS A 89 9.72 -2.72 -16.76
CA LYS A 89 10.80 -2.52 -15.77
C LYS A 89 11.20 -1.06 -15.65
N ARG A 90 11.42 -0.38 -16.78
CA ARG A 90 11.78 1.05 -16.81
C ARG A 90 10.71 1.89 -16.13
N MET A 91 9.44 1.70 -16.48
CA MET A 91 8.32 2.44 -15.89
C MET A 91 8.21 2.19 -14.37
N PHE A 92 8.44 0.96 -13.91
CA PHE A 92 8.46 0.66 -12.47
C PHE A 92 9.58 1.40 -11.72
N VAL A 93 10.78 1.47 -12.31
CA VAL A 93 11.89 2.22 -11.71
C VAL A 93 11.62 3.72 -11.72
N GLU A 94 11.11 4.27 -12.83
CA GLU A 94 10.78 5.70 -12.95
C GLU A 94 9.66 6.14 -11.99
N GLU A 95 8.65 5.29 -11.78
CA GLU A 95 7.47 5.63 -10.98
C GLU A 95 7.63 5.24 -9.50
N PHE A 96 8.21 4.06 -9.21
CA PHE A 96 8.28 3.51 -7.85
C PHE A 96 9.71 3.41 -7.28
N GLY A 97 10.75 3.70 -8.08
CA GLY A 97 12.14 3.56 -7.66
C GLY A 97 12.60 2.11 -7.45
N LEU A 98 11.78 1.12 -7.84
CA LEU A 98 12.01 -0.30 -7.58
C LEU A 98 11.73 -1.13 -8.83
N SER A 99 12.33 -2.32 -8.92
CA SER A 99 11.96 -3.28 -9.96
C SER A 99 10.54 -3.82 -9.74
N PRO A 100 9.83 -4.26 -10.79
CA PRO A 100 8.48 -4.80 -10.68
C PRO A 100 8.39 -5.95 -9.65
N GLN A 101 9.35 -6.89 -9.68
CA GLN A 101 9.43 -8.01 -8.73
C GLN A 101 9.53 -7.54 -7.28
N LYS A 102 10.44 -6.59 -7.01
CA LYS A 102 10.66 -6.09 -5.66
C LYS A 102 9.45 -5.32 -5.15
N TRP A 103 8.85 -4.49 -6.00
CA TRP A 103 7.65 -3.73 -5.64
C TRP A 103 6.46 -4.65 -5.33
N MET A 104 6.18 -5.61 -6.21
CA MET A 104 5.07 -6.57 -6.02
C MET A 104 5.26 -7.41 -4.75
N MET A 105 6.50 -7.85 -4.48
CA MET A 105 6.81 -8.58 -3.25
C MET A 105 6.58 -7.71 -2.01
N GLN A 106 6.98 -6.44 -2.02
CA GLN A 106 6.75 -5.52 -0.90
C GLN A 106 5.25 -5.30 -0.65
N GLN A 107 4.45 -5.12 -1.72
CA GLN A 107 3.00 -5.00 -1.56
C GLN A 107 2.37 -6.29 -1.01
N LYS A 108 2.74 -7.46 -1.56
CA LYS A 108 2.28 -8.76 -1.05
C LYS A 108 2.63 -8.95 0.42
N CYS A 109 3.84 -8.58 0.83
CA CYS A 109 4.26 -8.60 2.23
C CYS A 109 3.37 -7.69 3.10
N ARG A 110 3.12 -6.45 2.66
CA ARG A 110 2.27 -5.49 3.39
C ARG A 110 0.85 -5.99 3.58
N TYR A 111 0.22 -6.51 2.52
CA TYR A 111 -1.15 -7.02 2.59
C TYR A 111 -1.27 -8.25 3.48
N ILE A 112 -0.36 -9.23 3.33
CA ILE A 112 -0.33 -10.42 4.19
C ILE A 112 -0.13 -10.02 5.66
N TYR A 113 0.77 -9.09 5.93
CA TYR A 113 1.02 -8.63 7.30
C TYR A 113 -0.22 -7.98 7.92
N ASN A 114 -0.91 -7.10 7.17
CA ASN A 114 -2.15 -6.47 7.62
C ASN A 114 -3.26 -7.49 7.88
N ASP A 115 -3.45 -8.47 6.97
CA ASP A 115 -4.44 -9.53 7.14
C ASP A 115 -4.10 -10.45 8.32
N ILE A 116 -2.81 -10.66 8.62
CA ILE A 116 -2.41 -11.40 9.82
C ILE A 116 -2.78 -10.62 11.08
N LEU A 117 -2.64 -9.28 11.09
CA LEU A 117 -3.02 -8.44 12.22
C LEU A 117 -4.53 -8.37 12.44
N GLN A 118 -5.33 -8.50 11.37
CA GLN A 118 -6.79 -8.60 11.48
C GLN A 118 -7.18 -9.94 12.11
N GLN A 119 -7.64 -9.88 13.36
CA GLN A 119 -7.89 -11.07 14.18
C GLN A 119 -9.08 -11.91 13.71
N GLU A 120 -9.98 -11.32 12.92
CA GLU A 120 -11.17 -11.97 12.37
C GLU A 120 -10.84 -12.96 11.25
N LEU A 121 -9.73 -12.76 10.52
CA LEU A 121 -9.30 -13.68 9.48
C LEU A 121 -8.61 -14.89 10.10
N THR A 122 -8.94 -16.11 9.68
CA THR A 122 -8.17 -17.29 10.09
C THR A 122 -6.89 -17.42 9.26
N LEU A 123 -5.89 -18.16 9.74
CA LEU A 123 -4.71 -18.45 8.92
C LEU A 123 -5.07 -19.23 7.65
N GLN A 124 -6.15 -20.03 7.68
CA GLN A 124 -6.65 -20.74 6.50
C GLN A 124 -7.23 -19.77 5.47
N ASP A 125 -7.95 -18.73 5.90
CA ASP A 125 -8.47 -17.70 4.99
C ASP A 125 -7.33 -16.96 4.30
N ILE A 126 -6.26 -16.63 5.04
CA ILE A 126 -5.06 -15.98 4.50
C ILE A 126 -4.34 -16.91 3.52
N VAL A 127 -4.19 -18.20 3.85
CA VAL A 127 -3.61 -19.20 2.94
C VAL A 127 -4.38 -19.24 1.61
N LYS A 128 -5.71 -19.34 1.68
CA LYS A 128 -6.59 -19.37 0.50
C LYS A 128 -6.52 -18.07 -0.29
N ARG A 129 -6.59 -16.91 0.37
CA ARG A 129 -6.58 -15.58 -0.25
C ARG A 129 -5.30 -15.31 -1.03
N TYR A 130 -4.15 -15.73 -0.50
CA TYR A 130 -2.84 -15.46 -1.13
C TYR A 130 -2.28 -16.64 -1.95
N GLY A 131 -3.06 -17.70 -2.12
CA GLY A 131 -2.70 -18.86 -2.93
C GLY A 131 -1.54 -19.68 -2.35
N PHE A 132 -1.38 -19.70 -1.02
CA PHE A 132 -0.41 -20.58 -0.39
C PHE A 132 -0.92 -22.03 -0.43
N SER A 133 -0.02 -22.99 -0.63
CA SER A 133 -0.37 -24.42 -0.66
C SER A 133 -0.73 -24.98 0.72
N SER A 134 -0.29 -24.31 1.79
CA SER A 134 -0.55 -24.73 3.18
C SER A 134 -0.21 -23.61 4.18
N ILE A 135 -0.67 -23.76 5.43
CA ILE A 135 -0.25 -22.91 6.55
C ILE A 135 1.27 -22.97 6.76
N SER A 136 1.89 -24.15 6.58
CA SER A 136 3.34 -24.30 6.72
C SER A 136 4.12 -23.41 5.75
N TYR A 137 3.65 -23.31 4.50
CA TYR A 137 4.21 -22.39 3.51
C TYR A 137 4.01 -20.91 3.89
N LEU A 138 2.84 -20.55 4.42
CA LEU A 138 2.60 -19.20 4.97
C LEU A 138 3.56 -18.90 6.14
N CYS A 139 3.78 -19.86 7.04
CA CYS A 139 4.72 -19.71 8.16
C CYS A 139 6.16 -19.51 7.68
N GLN A 140 6.61 -20.30 6.70
CA GLN A 140 7.93 -20.16 6.10
C GLN A 140 8.08 -18.80 5.41
N PHE A 141 7.06 -18.37 4.67
CA PHE A 141 7.02 -17.05 4.06
C PHE A 141 7.16 -15.93 5.10
N CYS A 142 6.41 -16.01 6.21
CA CYS A 142 6.47 -15.00 7.27
C CYS A 142 7.82 -14.98 7.98
N ARG A 143 8.41 -16.14 8.27
CA ARG A 143 9.77 -16.21 8.85
C ARG A 143 10.80 -15.58 7.92
N LYS A 144 10.72 -15.86 6.62
CA LYS A 144 11.66 -15.33 5.63
C LYS A 144 11.56 -13.82 5.45
N ASN A 145 10.34 -13.27 5.41
CA ASN A 145 10.11 -11.86 5.07
C ASN A 145 9.94 -10.94 6.29
N PHE A 146 9.52 -11.47 7.44
CA PHE A 146 9.22 -10.70 8.65
C PHE A 146 10.06 -11.13 9.86
N GLY A 147 10.76 -12.28 9.81
CA GLY A 147 11.49 -12.85 10.95
C GLY A 147 10.61 -13.61 11.95
N TYR A 148 9.28 -13.55 11.81
CA TYR A 148 8.31 -14.10 12.77
C TYR A 148 7.28 -15.00 12.09
N THR A 149 6.65 -15.89 12.85
CA THR A 149 5.49 -16.68 12.39
C THR A 149 4.20 -15.84 12.42
N PRO A 150 3.16 -16.20 11.65
CA PRO A 150 1.86 -15.51 11.69
C PRO A 150 1.28 -15.40 13.10
N GLN A 151 1.41 -16.45 13.92
CA GLN A 151 0.95 -16.43 15.31
C GLN A 151 1.75 -15.46 16.19
N GLN A 152 3.07 -15.37 16.00
CA GLN A 152 3.90 -14.40 16.72
C GLN A 152 3.53 -12.96 16.34
N ILE A 153 3.27 -12.70 15.05
CA ILE A 153 2.81 -11.39 14.56
C ILE A 153 1.45 -11.03 15.15
N ARG A 154 0.53 -12.00 15.30
CA ARG A 154 -0.74 -11.78 16.03
C ARG A 154 -0.53 -11.48 17.51
N LYS A 155 0.41 -12.17 18.15
CA LYS A 155 0.72 -11.98 19.57
C LYS A 155 1.40 -10.63 19.84
N SER A 156 2.20 -10.10 18.93
CA SER A 156 2.76 -8.74 19.09
C SER A 156 1.66 -7.67 19.09
N ASN A 157 0.54 -7.90 18.39
CA ASN A 157 -0.65 -7.04 18.49
C ASN A 157 -1.47 -7.26 19.79
N ARG A 158 -1.12 -8.25 20.61
CA ARG A 158 -1.74 -8.52 21.91
C ARG A 158 -0.98 -7.93 23.10
N LEU A 159 0.18 -7.30 22.89
CA LEU A 159 0.87 -6.59 23.96
C LEU A 159 0.16 -5.25 24.18
N PRO A 160 -0.47 -5.00 25.33
CA PRO A 160 -0.93 -3.67 25.67
C PRO A 160 0.29 -2.75 25.79
N ALA A 161 0.15 -1.53 25.29
CA ALA A 161 1.17 -0.48 25.32
C ALA A 161 1.41 0.08 26.75
N TYR A 162 1.60 -0.77 27.74
CA TYR A 162 2.10 -0.37 29.05
C TYR A 162 3.32 -1.20 29.43
N GLU A 163 4.29 -0.51 30.04
CA GLU A 163 5.64 -0.93 30.43
C GLU A 163 6.70 -0.87 29.32
N GLN A 164 7.39 0.27 29.23
CA GLN A 164 8.73 0.36 29.81
C GLN A 164 9.14 1.83 30.03
N HIS A 165 9.91 2.00 31.11
CA HIS A 165 10.19 3.18 31.92
C HIS A 165 10.79 4.41 31.23
#